data_AF-A0A7C9DA91-F1
#
_entry.id   AF-A0A7C9DA91-F1
#
_cell.length_a   1.000
_cell.length_b   1.000
_cell.length_c   1.000
_cell.angle_alpha   90.00
_cell.angle_beta   90.00
_cell.angle_gamma   90.00
#
_symmetry.space_group_name_H-M   'P 1'
#
loop_
_entity.id
_entity.type
_entity.pdbx_description
1 polymer ?
#
loop_
_entity_poly.entity_id
_entity_poly.type
_entity_poly.pdbx_seq_one_letter_code
_entity_poly.pdbx_strand_id
1 'polypeptide(L)'
;LSSHTYDRTITGDDYAIVNRRLCSGFPRFNFDPHGSSVNGLVLWSRESFSSFWERQRMLILWNPMIRKAHELPMQFAPFSTCQWPPYFGLGFSHSRNDYKVVAIVDEAETSKTTVHVYSLSTCTWRT
;
A
#
# COMPACT_ATOMS: atom_id res chain seq x y z
N LEU A 1 -41.42 4.77 -8.77
CA LEU A 1 -41.99 3.81 -7.78
C LEU A 1 -41.51 2.44 -8.22
N SER A 2 -40.63 1.67 -7.59
CA SER A 2 -40.11 1.53 -6.22
C SER A 2 -38.80 0.73 -6.35
N SER A 3 -37.65 1.19 -5.85
CA SER A 3 -36.89 0.70 -4.68
C SER A 3 -36.76 -0.82 -4.43
N HIS A 4 -35.55 -1.19 -3.97
CA HIS A 4 -35.09 -2.45 -3.34
C HIS A 4 -34.59 -3.54 -4.33
N THR A 5 -33.46 -4.23 -4.12
CA THR A 5 -32.65 -4.45 -2.92
C THR A 5 -31.23 -4.82 -3.34
N TYR A 6 -30.25 -4.39 -2.54
CA TYR A 6 -28.89 -4.90 -2.50
C TYR A 6 -28.93 -6.33 -1.94
N ASP A 7 -28.45 -7.32 -2.69
CA ASP A 7 -27.98 -8.56 -2.10
C ASP A 7 -27.05 -9.30 -3.08
N ARG A 8 -25.76 -9.32 -2.77
CA ARG A 8 -24.88 -10.39 -3.23
C ARG A 8 -23.76 -10.56 -2.21
N THR A 9 -24.00 -11.53 -1.35
CA THR A 9 -23.02 -12.25 -0.54
C THR A 9 -21.80 -12.61 -1.37
N ILE A 10 -20.66 -11.97 -1.06
CA ILE A 10 -19.36 -12.33 -1.62
C ILE A 10 -18.90 -13.57 -0.87
N THR A 11 -19.01 -14.73 -1.50
CA THR A 11 -18.44 -15.99 -1.00
C THR A 11 -16.95 -16.03 -1.29
N GLY A 12 -16.16 -16.58 -0.36
CA GLY A 12 -14.69 -16.52 -0.29
C GLY A 12 -13.88 -17.14 -1.44
N ASP A 13 -14.49 -17.44 -2.57
CA ASP A 13 -13.86 -18.05 -3.75
C ASP A 13 -13.59 -17.05 -4.89
N ASP A 14 -14.04 -15.79 -4.78
CA ASP A 14 -13.78 -14.74 -5.78
C ASP A 14 -12.33 -14.19 -5.75
N TYR A 15 -11.48 -14.67 -4.82
CA TYR A 15 -10.05 -14.30 -4.75
C TYR A 15 -9.16 -15.06 -5.75
N ALA A 16 -9.73 -15.96 -6.56
CA ALA A 16 -8.98 -16.84 -7.44
C ALA A 16 -8.76 -16.30 -8.88
N ILE A 17 -8.45 -15.02 -9.07
CA ILE A 17 -7.98 -14.49 -10.37
C ILE A 17 -6.98 -13.35 -10.05
N VAL A 18 -5.67 -13.43 -10.29
CA VAL A 18 -4.99 -13.36 -11.60
C VAL A 18 -3.61 -14.04 -11.48
N ASN A 19 -3.53 -15.34 -11.81
CA ASN A 19 -2.26 -16.05 -11.98
C ASN A 19 -1.80 -16.02 -13.45
N ARG A 20 -1.83 -14.85 -14.09
CA ARG A 20 -1.34 -14.69 -15.48
C ARG A 20 0.12 -14.25 -15.47
N ARG A 21 0.98 -15.21 -15.82
CA ARG A 21 2.40 -15.09 -16.25
C ARG A 21 2.98 -13.68 -16.11
N LEU A 22 3.47 -13.37 -14.91
CA LEU A 22 4.35 -12.23 -14.72
C LEU A 22 5.69 -12.50 -15.43
N CYS A 23 6.17 -11.50 -16.19
CA CYS A 23 7.38 -11.58 -16.99
C CYS A 23 8.57 -12.09 -16.16
N SER A 24 9.44 -12.89 -16.78
CA SER A 24 10.66 -13.45 -16.18
C SER A 24 11.54 -12.33 -15.60
N GLY A 25 11.49 -12.19 -14.28
CA GLY A 25 12.13 -11.09 -13.54
C GLY A 25 11.31 -10.57 -12.36
N PHE A 26 10.01 -10.89 -12.30
CA PHE A 26 9.19 -10.63 -11.13
C PHE A 26 9.44 -11.69 -10.04
N PRO A 27 9.79 -11.32 -8.79
CA PRO A 27 9.92 -12.28 -7.71
C PRO A 27 8.53 -12.83 -7.33
N ARG A 28 8.40 -14.16 -7.26
CA ARG A 28 7.12 -14.84 -6.98
C ARG A 28 6.78 -14.72 -5.49
N PHE A 29 5.67 -14.08 -5.13
CA PHE A 29 5.13 -14.08 -3.77
C PHE A 29 3.60 -14.18 -3.82
N ASN A 30 2.97 -14.87 -2.85
CA ASN A 30 1.50 -15.00 -2.78
C ASN A 30 0.87 -13.68 -2.28
N PHE A 31 -0.26 -13.27 -2.88
CA PHE A 31 -0.69 -11.88 -3.01
C PHE A 31 -1.96 -11.52 -2.22
N ASP A 32 -1.97 -10.32 -1.66
CA ASP A 32 -3.17 -9.52 -1.40
C ASP A 32 -2.89 -8.11 -1.98
N PRO A 33 -3.55 -7.67 -3.07
CA PRO A 33 -3.06 -6.56 -3.89
C PRO A 33 -3.51 -5.19 -3.37
N HIS A 34 -2.78 -4.61 -2.42
CA HIS A 34 -2.78 -3.15 -2.19
C HIS A 34 -1.59 -2.51 -2.91
N GLY A 35 -1.57 -2.59 -4.25
CA GLY A 35 -0.57 -1.94 -5.10
C GLY A 35 -1.13 -0.69 -5.78
N SER A 36 -0.33 0.36 -5.90
CA SER A 36 -0.69 1.59 -6.64
C SER A 36 0.40 1.92 -7.66
N SER A 37 0.05 2.54 -8.78
CA SER A 37 1.02 2.92 -9.82
C SER A 37 0.76 4.30 -10.39
N VAL A 38 1.82 5.05 -10.68
CA VAL A 38 1.74 6.35 -11.36
C VAL A 38 2.99 6.56 -12.21
N ASN A 39 2.82 7.03 -13.45
CA ASN A 39 3.92 7.33 -14.38
C ASN A 39 4.98 6.22 -14.51
N GLY A 40 4.56 4.95 -14.46
CA GLY A 40 5.44 3.79 -14.55
C GLY A 40 6.16 3.41 -13.26
N LEU A 41 5.98 4.15 -12.16
CA LEU A 41 6.38 3.72 -10.82
C LEU A 41 5.29 2.86 -10.19
N VAL A 42 5.71 1.85 -9.43
CA VAL A 42 4.83 0.91 -8.72
C VAL A 42 5.14 0.96 -7.24
N LEU A 43 4.12 1.20 -6.42
CA LEU A 43 4.17 1.14 -4.97
C LEU A 43 3.57 -0.19 -4.49
N TRP A 44 4.23 -0.83 -3.54
CA TRP A 44 3.86 -2.14 -3.01
C TRP A 44 4.22 -2.22 -1.54
N SER A 45 3.30 -2.74 -0.73
CA SER A 45 3.54 -3.04 0.68
C SER A 45 3.74 -4.54 0.87
N ARG A 46 4.76 -4.92 1.64
CA ARG A 46 5.03 -6.30 2.03
C ARG A 46 4.84 -6.43 3.53
N GLU A 47 4.02 -7.38 3.95
CA GLU A 47 3.97 -7.85 5.34
C GLU A 47 4.93 -9.03 5.51
N SER A 48 5.76 -8.98 6.55
CA SER A 48 6.57 -10.09 7.01
C SER A 48 6.25 -10.38 8.47
N PHE A 49 5.98 -11.65 8.76
CA PHE A 49 5.84 -12.14 10.12
C PHE A 49 7.23 -12.50 10.64
N SER A 50 7.70 -11.77 11.66
CA SER A 50 8.86 -12.24 12.42
C SER A 50 8.44 -13.36 13.37
N SER A 51 9.39 -14.21 13.77
CA SER A 51 9.18 -15.27 14.78
C SER A 51 8.80 -14.76 16.18
N PHE A 52 8.76 -13.43 16.37
CA PHE A 52 8.50 -12.76 17.65
C PHE A 52 7.18 -11.97 17.66
N TRP A 53 6.25 -12.25 16.74
CA TRP A 53 4.91 -11.63 16.65
C TRP A 53 4.88 -10.16 16.22
N GLU A 54 6.04 -9.52 16.01
CA GLU A 54 6.09 -8.20 15.39
C GLU A 54 5.78 -8.32 13.89
N ARG A 55 4.69 -7.68 13.47
CA ARG A 55 4.38 -7.45 12.05
C ARG A 55 5.33 -6.38 11.53
N GLN A 56 6.32 -6.80 10.76
CA GLN A 56 7.16 -5.87 10.02
C GLN A 56 6.55 -5.63 8.65
N ARG A 57 6.23 -4.36 8.38
CA ARG A 57 5.85 -3.93 7.05
C ARG A 57 7.01 -3.24 6.38
N MET A 58 7.13 -3.49 5.09
CA MET A 58 8.03 -2.79 4.19
C MET A 58 7.20 -2.14 3.10
N LEU A 59 7.51 -0.89 2.79
CA LEU A 59 6.90 -0.16 1.70
C LEU A 59 7.95 0.06 0.63
N ILE A 60 7.74 -0.51 -0.54
CA ILE A 60 8.73 -0.50 -1.60
C ILE A 60 8.17 0.29 -2.77
N LEU A 61 8.99 1.16 -3.34
CA LEU A 61 8.75 1.87 -4.58
C LEU A 61 9.65 1.27 -5.65
N TRP A 62 9.07 0.72 -6.71
CA TRP A 62 9.80 0.05 -7.77
C TRP A 62 9.62 0.79 -9.09
N ASN A 63 10.74 1.00 -9.79
CA ASN A 63 10.78 1.43 -11.17
C ASN A 63 11.14 0.22 -12.05
N PRO A 64 10.17 -0.38 -12.76
CA PRO A 64 10.41 -1.54 -13.62
C PRO A 64 11.33 -1.23 -14.80
N MET A 65 11.28 0.00 -15.31
CA MET A 65 12.02 0.42 -16.50
C MET A 65 13.53 0.38 -16.27
N ILE A 66 13.98 0.82 -15.10
CA ILE A 66 15.40 0.81 -14.70
C ILE A 66 15.74 -0.33 -13.73
N ARG A 67 14.76 -1.18 -13.40
CA ARG A 67 14.89 -2.32 -12.48
C ARG A 67 15.44 -1.94 -11.10
N LYS A 68 15.12 -0.74 -10.60
CA LYS A 68 15.53 -0.27 -9.28
C LYS A 68 14.34 -0.24 -8.33
N ALA A 69 14.54 -0.76 -7.13
CA ALA A 69 13.61 -0.67 -6.02
C ALA A 69 14.20 0.23 -4.93
N HIS A 70 13.33 0.96 -4.25
CA HIS A 70 13.67 1.83 -3.14
C HIS A 70 12.70 1.53 -1.99
N GLU A 71 13.24 1.17 -0.84
CA GLU A 71 12.45 0.96 0.37
C GLU A 71 12.21 2.30 1.07
N LEU A 72 10.94 2.57 1.37
CA LEU A 72 10.50 3.79 2.03
C LEU A 72 10.50 3.57 3.54
N PRO A 73 10.93 4.57 4.33
CA PRO A 73 10.86 4.48 5.78
C PRO A 73 9.41 4.35 6.22
N MET A 74 9.11 3.49 7.19
CA MET A 74 7.75 3.28 7.70
C MET A 74 7.51 3.88 9.09
N GLN A 75 8.40 4.77 9.54
CA GLN A 75 8.40 5.37 10.88
C GLN A 75 7.34 6.46 11.12
N PHE A 76 6.33 6.60 10.25
CA PHE A 76 5.32 7.66 10.38
C PHE A 76 4.22 7.33 11.38
N ALA A 77 4.02 6.04 11.71
CA ALA A 77 3.08 5.60 12.73
C ALA A 77 3.58 4.32 13.42
N PRO A 78 3.40 4.16 14.74
CA PRO A 78 3.60 2.88 15.39
C PRO A 78 2.51 1.90 14.94
N PHE A 79 2.87 0.91 14.12
CA PHE A 79 1.90 -0.07 13.58
C PHE A 79 1.18 -0.88 14.66
N SER A 80 1.72 -0.92 15.89
CA SER A 80 1.09 -1.55 17.05
C SER A 80 -0.19 -0.87 17.50
N THR A 81 -0.40 0.41 17.16
CA THR A 81 -1.62 1.16 17.54
C THR A 81 -2.67 1.22 16.44
N CYS A 82 -2.39 0.64 15.27
CA CYS A 82 -3.29 0.67 14.13
C CYS A 82 -4.36 -0.43 14.27
N GLN A 83 -5.64 -0.08 14.09
CA GLN A 83 -6.73 -1.06 14.12
C GLN A 83 -6.68 -1.99 12.90
N TRP A 84 -6.30 -1.41 11.77
CA TRP A 84 -6.24 -2.06 10.46
C TRP A 84 -4.93 -1.74 9.76
N PRO A 85 -4.54 -2.55 8.76
CA PRO A 85 -3.50 -2.19 7.83
C PRO A 85 -3.68 -0.76 7.26
N PRO A 86 -2.67 0.13 7.31
CA PRO A 86 -2.74 1.39 6.57
C PRO A 86 -2.94 1.15 5.07
N TYR A 87 -3.74 2.03 4.48
CA TYR A 87 -3.92 2.11 3.04
C TYR A 87 -2.85 3.00 2.43
N PHE A 88 -2.24 2.54 1.34
CA PHE A 88 -1.20 3.28 0.64
C PHE A 88 -1.65 3.71 -0.76
N GLY A 89 -1.27 4.93 -1.15
CA GLY A 89 -1.52 5.47 -2.48
C GLY A 89 -0.29 6.18 -3.02
N LEU A 90 -0.01 6.01 -4.32
CA LEU A 90 1.08 6.70 -5.01
C LEU A 90 0.50 7.83 -5.88
N GLY A 91 1.13 9.01 -5.82
CA GLY A 91 0.70 10.17 -6.59
C GLY A 91 1.86 11.00 -7.11
N PHE A 92 1.59 11.83 -8.11
CA PHE A 92 2.56 12.75 -8.69
C PHE A 92 2.04 14.19 -8.62
N SER A 93 2.84 15.07 -8.01
CA SER A 93 2.57 16.50 -7.90
C SER A 93 3.29 17.25 -9.02
N HIS A 94 2.54 17.60 -10.07
CA HIS A 94 3.08 18.33 -11.23
C HIS A 94 3.73 19.67 -10.85
N SER A 95 3.11 20.44 -9.95
CA SER A 95 3.60 21.77 -9.53
C SER A 95 4.95 21.72 -8.80
N ARG A 96 5.27 20.60 -8.15
CA ARG A 96 6.53 20.40 -7.41
C ARG A 96 7.46 19.39 -8.08
N ASN A 97 7.06 18.84 -9.24
CA ASN A 97 7.72 17.73 -9.91
C ASN A 97 8.14 16.61 -8.93
N ASP A 98 7.20 16.20 -8.08
CA ASP A 98 7.50 15.35 -6.93
C ASP A 98 6.51 14.19 -6.82
N TYR A 99 7.05 12.98 -6.66
CA TYR A 99 6.26 11.82 -6.30
C TYR A 99 5.96 11.82 -4.81
N LYS A 100 4.75 11.44 -4.47
CA LYS A 100 4.26 11.40 -3.11
C LYS A 100 3.62 10.07 -2.82
N VAL A 101 3.81 9.60 -1.60
CA VAL A 101 3.09 8.43 -1.09
C VAL A 101 2.17 8.90 0.02
N VAL A 102 0.90 8.54 -0.08
CA VAL A 102 -0.10 8.80 0.95
C VAL A 102 -0.29 7.52 1.73
N ALA A 103 -0.28 7.61 3.05
CA ALA A 103 -0.65 6.55 3.97
C ALA A 103 -1.84 7.03 4.80
N ILE A 104 -2.92 6.26 4.81
CA ILE A 104 -4.10 6.52 5.65
C ILE A 104 -4.08 5.48 6.77
N VAL A 105 -4.09 5.97 8.01
CA VAL A 105 -3.96 5.16 9.22
C VAL A 105 -5.20 5.36 10.07
N ASP A 106 -5.84 4.26 10.46
CA ASP A 106 -6.92 4.28 11.46
C ASP A 106 -6.36 3.82 12.82
N GLU A 107 -6.30 4.76 13.76
CA GLU A 107 -5.83 4.52 15.12
C GLU A 107 -6.88 3.76 15.95
N ALA A 108 -6.49 2.61 16.52
CA ALA A 108 -7.41 1.74 17.27
C ALA A 108 -7.93 2.39 18.55
N GLU A 109 -7.07 3.10 19.28
CA GLU A 109 -7.41 3.65 20.59
C GLU A 109 -8.29 4.90 20.50
N THR A 110 -8.04 5.74 19.49
CA THR A 110 -8.69 7.05 19.35
C THR A 110 -9.83 7.04 18.34
N SER A 111 -9.97 5.97 17.54
CA SER A 111 -10.86 5.91 16.37
C SER A 111 -10.63 7.07 15.39
N LYS A 112 -9.41 7.63 15.38
CA LYS A 112 -9.04 8.76 14.53
C LYS A 112 -8.37 8.24 13.26
N THR A 113 -8.79 8.78 12.12
CA THR A 113 -8.09 8.61 10.85
C THR A 113 -7.05 9.72 10.69
N THR A 114 -5.79 9.33 10.52
CA THR A 114 -4.67 10.23 10.21
C THR A 114 -4.13 9.96 8.81
N VAL A 115 -3.72 11.03 8.13
CA VAL A 115 -3.17 10.95 6.77
C VAL A 115 -1.73 11.39 6.84
N HIS A 116 -0.82 10.55 6.37
CA HIS A 116 0.59 10.88 6.25
C HIS A 116 0.98 10.94 4.78
N VAL A 117 1.82 11.90 4.43
CA VAL A 117 2.30 12.11 3.08
C VAL A 117 3.82 12.06 3.06
N TYR A 118 4.39 11.05 2.42
CA TYR A 118 5.79 11.00 2.08
C TYR A 118 6.06 11.81 0.82
N SER A 119 7.16 12.54 0.80
CA SER A 119 7.64 13.24 -0.39
C SER A 119 8.98 12.66 -0.81
N LEU A 120 9.09 12.22 -2.07
CA LEU A 120 10.32 11.63 -2.58
C LEU A 120 11.44 12.67 -2.67
N SER A 121 11.11 13.92 -2.97
CA SER A 121 12.09 15.01 -3.05
C SER A 121 12.70 15.39 -1.70
N THR A 122 11.95 15.28 -0.59
CA THR A 122 12.45 15.59 0.75
C THR A 122 12.82 14.37 1.57
N CYS A 123 12.51 13.17 1.09
CA CYS A 123 12.67 11.90 1.78
C CYS A 123 12.04 11.85 3.17
N THR A 124 10.95 12.59 3.39
CA THR A 124 10.32 12.75 4.72
C THR A 124 8.82 12.53 4.68
N TRP A 125 8.28 12.04 5.80
CA TRP A 125 6.84 11.99 6.08
C TRP A 125 6.39 13.27 6.77
N ARG A 126 5.14 13.64 6.50
CA ARG A 126 4.42 14.73 7.16
C ARG A 126 2.96 14.33 7.35
N THR A 127 2.36 14.77 8.45
CA THR A 127 0.94 14.56 8.78
C THR A 127 0.14 15.80 8.39
#